data_AF-A0AAC9ZDB2-F1
#
_entry.id   AF-A0AAC9ZDB2-F1
#
_cell.length_a   1.000
_cell.length_b   1.000
_cell.length_c   1.000
_cell.angle_alpha   90.00
_cell.angle_beta   90.00
_cell.angle_gamma   90.00
#
_symmetry.space_group_name_H-M   'P 1'
#
loop_
_entity.id
_entity.type
_entity.pdbx_description
1 polymer ?
#
loop_
_entity_poly.entity_id
_entity_poly.type
_entity_poly.pdbx_seq_one_letter_code
_entity_poly.pdbx_strand_id
1 'polypeptide(L)'
;MICSSTYGTGEVPDNGKPFHEFLTKERPNLSHVRYGVIALGSQDYPQTFCGGGKAFDATFADLGAKRLVDRMEHDAKSGVYPEEAALEWLDGWATALSAELA
;
A
#
# COMPACT_ATOMS: atom_id res chain seq x y z
N MET A 1 -4.15 -1.76 -7.33
CA MET A 1 -2.90 -1.23 -6.74
C MET A 1 -3.24 -0.02 -5.91
N ILE A 2 -2.58 0.16 -4.76
CA ILE A 2 -2.78 1.31 -3.87
C ILE A 2 -1.43 2.02 -3.72
N CYS A 3 -1.42 3.35 -3.91
CA CYS A 3 -0.29 4.19 -3.58
C CYS A 3 -0.76 5.21 -2.54
N SER A 4 -0.13 5.23 -1.37
CA SER A 4 -0.55 6.10 -0.28
C SER A 4 0.64 6.70 0.44
N SER A 5 0.61 8.02 0.63
CA SER A 5 1.41 8.70 1.62
C SER A 5 0.87 8.46 3.03
N THR A 6 1.55 9.02 4.02
CA THR A 6 1.14 9.01 5.41
C THR A 6 0.97 10.43 5.91
N TYR A 7 -0.15 10.72 6.57
CA TYR A 7 -0.47 12.04 7.12
C TYR A 7 -0.59 11.99 8.65
N GLY A 8 -0.32 13.14 9.29
CA GLY A 8 -0.53 13.36 10.71
C GLY A 8 0.13 12.28 11.59
N THR A 9 -0.68 11.55 12.33
CA THR A 9 -0.26 10.54 13.32
C THR A 9 -0.17 9.13 12.74
N GLY A 10 0.06 8.98 11.43
CA GLY A 10 0.20 7.67 10.79
C GLY A 10 -1.03 7.21 9.99
N GLU A 11 -1.94 8.15 9.71
CA GLU A 11 -3.20 7.86 9.04
C GLU A 11 -3.08 7.92 7.52
N VAL A 12 -4.10 7.37 6.84
CA VAL A 12 -4.30 7.58 5.40
C VAL A 12 -4.57 9.06 5.11
N PRO A 13 -4.14 9.59 3.95
CA PRO A 13 -4.38 10.99 3.58
C PRO A 13 -5.88 11.29 3.41
N ASP A 14 -6.27 12.55 3.52
CA ASP A 14 -7.69 12.96 3.53
C ASP A 14 -8.47 12.49 2.30
N ASN A 15 -7.84 12.45 1.13
CA ASN A 15 -8.46 11.92 -0.10
C ASN A 15 -8.66 10.39 -0.07
N GLY A 16 -7.91 9.67 0.76
CA GLY A 16 -8.03 8.22 0.99
C GLY A 16 -8.91 7.83 2.16
N LYS A 17 -9.18 8.75 3.11
CA LYS A 17 -10.00 8.49 4.30
C LYS A 17 -11.39 7.93 3.98
N PRO A 18 -12.20 8.52 3.07
CA PRO A 18 -13.54 8.00 2.78
C PRO A 18 -13.51 6.55 2.26
N PHE A 19 -12.50 6.19 1.48
CA PHE A 19 -12.35 4.83 0.96
C PHE A 19 -11.93 3.85 2.05
N HIS A 20 -10.95 4.22 2.88
CA HIS A 20 -10.54 3.39 4.01
C HIS A 20 -11.69 3.16 5.00
N GLU A 21 -12.44 4.22 5.33
CA GLU A 21 -13.62 4.13 6.18
C GLU A 21 -14.69 3.20 5.58
N PHE A 22 -14.99 3.33 4.29
CA PHE A 22 -15.90 2.43 3.59
C PHE A 22 -15.47 0.96 3.73
N LEU A 23 -14.19 0.65 3.48
CA LEU A 23 -13.67 -0.71 3.58
C LEU A 23 -13.81 -1.27 5.00
N THR A 24 -13.47 -0.48 6.01
CA THR A 24 -13.55 -0.89 7.42
C THR A 24 -14.98 -1.06 7.91
N LYS A 25 -15.92 -0.25 7.42
CA LYS A 25 -17.33 -0.26 7.82
C LYS A 25 -18.15 -1.32 7.08
N GLU A 26 -18.09 -1.32 5.75
CA GLU A 26 -18.94 -2.19 4.92
C GLU A 26 -18.34 -3.59 4.75
N ARG A 27 -17.04 -3.75 5.05
CA ARG A 27 -16.30 -5.02 5.02
C ARG A 27 -16.61 -5.89 3.80
N PRO A 28 -16.46 -5.38 2.57
CA PRO A 28 -16.74 -6.16 1.36
C PRO A 28 -15.82 -7.37 1.26
N ASN A 29 -16.31 -8.45 0.64
CA ASN A 29 -15.48 -9.63 0.37
C ASN A 29 -14.49 -9.33 -0.75
N LEU A 30 -13.20 -9.26 -0.42
CA LEU A 30 -12.12 -9.03 -1.38
C LEU A 30 -11.29 -10.29 -1.70
N SER A 31 -11.76 -11.49 -1.36
CA SER A 31 -11.06 -12.77 -1.64
C SER A 31 -10.65 -13.00 -3.10
N HIS A 32 -11.37 -12.37 -4.03
CA HIS A 32 -11.10 -12.42 -5.46
C HIS A 32 -10.11 -11.34 -5.95
N VAL A 33 -9.72 -10.41 -5.07
CA VAL A 33 -8.87 -9.28 -5.41
C VAL A 33 -7.39 -9.65 -5.23
N ARG A 34 -6.59 -9.35 -6.25
CA ARG A 34 -5.14 -9.29 -6.16
C ARG A 34 -4.71 -7.84 -6.03
N TYR A 35 -3.81 -7.55 -5.10
CA TYR A 35 -3.37 -6.18 -4.87
C TYR A 35 -1.87 -6.08 -4.60
N GLY A 36 -1.41 -4.84 -4.57
CA GLY A 36 -0.07 -4.43 -4.19
C GLY A 36 -0.14 -3.00 -3.66
N VAL A 37 0.80 -2.66 -2.79
CA VAL A 37 0.81 -1.39 -2.05
C VAL A 37 2.18 -0.74 -2.20
N ILE A 38 2.16 0.53 -2.56
CA ILE A 38 3.30 1.45 -2.49
C ILE A 38 3.00 2.41 -1.34
N ALA A 39 3.79 2.33 -0.28
CA ALA A 39 3.65 3.17 0.90
C ALA A 39 4.76 4.21 0.94
N LEU A 40 4.38 5.47 1.04
CA LEU A 40 5.29 6.60 1.11
C LEU A 40 5.30 7.15 2.54
N GLY A 41 6.49 7.30 3.11
CA GLY A 41 6.70 7.82 4.45
C GLY A 41 8.03 8.56 4.57
N SER A 42 8.33 9.01 5.78
CA SER A 42 9.65 9.51 6.14
C SER A 42 10.10 8.86 7.44
N GLN A 43 11.35 8.38 7.50
CA GLN A 43 11.93 7.87 8.74
C GLN A 43 12.14 8.97 9.81
N ASP A 44 11.98 10.25 9.47
CA ASP A 44 11.89 11.35 10.44
C ASP A 44 10.72 11.15 11.43
N TYR A 45 9.70 10.37 11.03
CA TYR A 45 8.57 9.99 11.86
C TYR A 45 8.52 8.46 12.04
N PRO A 46 9.45 7.88 12.82
CA PRO A 46 9.64 6.42 12.85
C PRO A 46 8.40 5.68 13.38
N GLN A 47 7.63 6.30 14.28
CA GLN A 47 6.39 5.73 14.83
C GLN A 47 5.26 5.60 13.80
N THR A 48 5.32 6.41 12.74
CA THR A 48 4.27 6.50 11.73
C THR A 48 4.80 6.18 10.33
N PHE A 49 6.02 5.65 10.23
CA PHE A 49 6.67 5.37 8.95
C PHE A 49 5.80 4.46 8.07
N CYS A 50 5.40 4.98 6.91
CA CYS A 50 4.53 4.30 5.95
C CYS A 50 3.15 3.90 6.51
N GLY A 51 2.67 4.57 7.57
CA GLY A 51 1.43 4.25 8.29
C GLY A 51 0.19 4.19 7.39
N GLY A 52 0.00 5.14 6.49
CA GLY A 52 -1.16 5.16 5.59
C GLY A 52 -1.21 3.95 4.65
N GLY A 53 -0.06 3.61 4.03
CA GLY A 53 0.03 2.42 3.19
C GLY A 53 -0.06 1.11 3.99
N LYS A 54 0.48 1.06 5.21
CA LYS A 54 0.33 -0.07 6.14
C LYS A 54 -1.13 -0.30 6.52
N ALA A 55 -1.89 0.77 6.75
CA ALA A 55 -3.32 0.69 7.05
C ALA A 55 -4.10 0.08 5.88
N PHE A 56 -3.87 0.55 4.65
CA PHE A 56 -4.50 -0.05 3.48
C PHE A 56 -4.14 -1.52 3.27
N ASP A 57 -2.85 -1.87 3.42
CA ASP A 57 -2.40 -3.26 3.30
C ASP A 57 -3.08 -4.19 4.31
N ALA A 58 -3.12 -3.78 5.59
CA ALA A 58 -3.78 -4.53 6.64
C ALA A 58 -5.28 -4.70 6.36
N THR A 59 -5.97 -3.62 6.00
CA THR A 59 -7.41 -3.66 5.70
C THR A 59 -7.72 -4.55 4.48
N PHE A 60 -6.93 -4.49 3.41
CA PHE A 60 -7.14 -5.35 2.25
C PHE A 60 -6.91 -6.83 2.58
N ALA A 61 -5.85 -7.14 3.34
CA ALA A 61 -5.59 -8.51 3.79
C ALA A 61 -6.70 -9.05 4.70
N ASP A 62 -7.19 -8.24 5.65
CA ASP A 62 -8.30 -8.59 6.55
C ASP A 62 -9.61 -8.86 5.80
N LEU A 63 -9.83 -8.20 4.65
CA LEU A 63 -10.97 -8.43 3.77
C LEU A 63 -10.77 -9.59 2.77
N GLY A 64 -9.66 -10.32 2.89
CA GLY A 64 -9.35 -11.52 2.11
C GLY A 64 -8.59 -11.28 0.81
N ALA A 65 -8.24 -10.05 0.47
CA ALA A 65 -7.45 -9.78 -0.73
C ALA A 65 -6.06 -10.43 -0.63
N LYS A 66 -5.55 -10.92 -1.75
CA LYS A 66 -4.22 -11.54 -1.82
C LYS A 66 -3.18 -10.53 -2.30
N ARG A 67 -2.19 -10.28 -1.47
CA ARG A 67 -1.01 -9.50 -1.85
C ARG A 67 -0.10 -10.35 -2.74
N LEU A 68 0.31 -9.80 -3.89
CA LEU A 68 1.13 -10.53 -4.87
C LEU A 68 2.63 -10.53 -4.55
N VAL A 69 3.13 -9.39 -4.11
CA VAL A 69 4.50 -9.20 -3.60
C VAL A 69 4.46 -8.28 -2.39
N ASP A 70 5.48 -8.33 -1.55
CA ASP A 70 5.52 -7.48 -0.35
C ASP A 70 5.35 -5.99 -0.69
N ARG A 71 4.68 -5.28 0.20
CA ARG A 71 4.46 -3.83 0.07
C ARG A 71 5.80 -3.12 -0.03
N MET A 72 5.88 -2.17 -0.95
CA MET A 72 7.02 -1.26 -0.97
C MET A 72 6.86 -0.20 0.12
N GLU A 73 7.92 0.04 0.88
CA GLU A 73 8.01 1.13 1.86
C GLU A 73 9.11 2.10 1.40
N HIS A 74 8.70 3.29 0.97
CA HIS A 74 9.62 4.32 0.50
C HIS A 74 9.84 5.37 1.58
N ASP A 75 11.12 5.64 1.86
CA ASP A 75 11.54 6.76 2.70
C ASP A 75 11.86 7.99 1.85
N ALA A 76 11.15 9.09 2.08
CA ALA A 76 11.36 10.38 1.42
C ALA A 76 12.77 10.95 1.63
N LYS A 77 13.53 10.44 2.62
CA LYS A 77 14.93 10.81 2.87
C LYS A 77 15.96 9.85 2.29
N SER A 78 15.52 8.78 1.63
CA SER A 78 16.41 7.75 1.06
C SER A 78 17.38 8.28 -0.02
N GLY A 79 17.10 9.45 -0.60
CA GLY A 79 17.87 10.00 -1.73
C GLY A 79 17.53 9.37 -3.07
N VAL A 80 16.58 8.44 -3.10
CA VAL A 80 16.01 7.83 -4.30
C VAL A 80 14.65 8.45 -4.56
N TYR A 81 14.30 8.71 -5.81
CA TYR A 81 12.96 9.18 -6.14
C TYR A 81 11.93 8.04 -5.98
N PRO A 82 10.73 8.31 -5.45
CA PRO A 82 9.72 7.28 -5.25
C PRO A 82 9.31 6.59 -6.56
N GLU A 83 9.35 7.30 -7.69
CA GLU A 83 9.07 6.77 -9.02
C GLU A 83 10.10 5.72 -9.44
N GLU A 84 11.38 5.94 -9.17
CA GLU A 84 12.45 5.00 -9.49
C GLU A 84 12.31 3.71 -8.68
N ALA A 85 12.12 3.85 -7.35
CA ALA A 85 11.86 2.71 -6.49
C ALA A 85 10.59 1.96 -6.93
N ALA A 86 9.55 2.68 -7.37
CA ALA A 86 8.29 2.09 -7.81
C ALA A 86 8.43 1.29 -9.09
N LEU A 87 9.23 1.76 -10.05
CA LEU A 87 9.49 1.01 -11.27
C LEU A 87 10.17 -0.32 -10.97
N GLU A 88 11.20 -0.33 -10.11
CA GLU A 88 11.87 -1.57 -9.69
C GLU A 88 10.91 -2.54 -9.00
N TRP A 89 10.09 -2.03 -8.09
CA TRP A 89 9.10 -2.85 -7.39
C TRP A 89 7.99 -3.38 -8.33
N LEU A 90 7.59 -2.57 -9.33
CA LEU A 90 6.54 -2.89 -10.29
C LEU A 90 6.91 -4.10 -11.17
N ASP A 91 8.18 -4.29 -11.52
CA ASP A 91 8.64 -5.44 -12.29
C ASP A 91 8.34 -6.76 -11.56
N GLY A 92 8.61 -6.80 -10.26
CA GLY A 92 8.29 -7.94 -9.40
C GLY A 92 6.78 -8.17 -9.29
N TRP A 93 6.02 -7.10 -9.09
CA TRP A 93 4.56 -7.18 -9.02
C TRP A 93 3.92 -7.66 -10.33
N ALA A 94 4.38 -7.15 -11.48
CA ALA A 94 3.90 -7.52 -12.80
C ALA A 94 4.20 -9.00 -13.10
N THR A 95 5.41 -9.45 -12.77
CA THR A 95 5.80 -10.87 -12.91
C THR A 95 4.88 -11.78 -12.08
N ALA A 96 4.63 -11.43 -10.82
CA ALA A 96 3.74 -12.19 -9.94
C ALA A 96 2.28 -12.19 -10.44
N LEU A 97 1.81 -11.06 -10.99
CA LEU A 97 0.48 -10.98 -11.57
C LEU A 97 0.34 -11.87 -12.80
N SER A 98 1.31 -11.82 -13.72
CA SER A 98 1.30 -12.67 -14.92
C SER A 98 1.28 -14.15 -14.57
N ALA A 99 2.01 -14.57 -13.53
CA ALA A 99 2.03 -15.96 -13.07
C ALA A 99 0.68 -16.45 -12.49
N GLU A 100 -0.14 -15.57 -11.92
CA GLU A 100 -1.48 -15.92 -11.40
C GLU A 100 -2.56 -15.97 -12.50
N LEU A 101 -2.31 -15.35 -13.65
CA LEU A 101 -3.24 -15.27 -14.78
C LEU A 101 -2.96 -16.32 -15.88
N ALA A 102 -1.83 -17.02 -15.79
CA ALA A 102 -1.44 -18.11 -16.67
C ALA A 102 -2.08 -19.44 -16.23
#